data_AF-A0A553BD63-F1
#
_entry.id   AF-A0A553BD63-F1
#
_cell.length_a   1.000
_cell.length_b   1.000
_cell.length_c   1.000
_cell.angle_alpha   90.00
_cell.angle_beta   90.00
_cell.angle_gamma   90.00
#
_symmetry.space_group_name_H-M   'P 1'
#
loop_
_entity.id
_entity.type
_entity.pdbx_description
1 polymer ?
#
loop_
_entity_poly.entity_id
_entity_poly.type
_entity_poly.pdbx_seq_one_letter_code
_entity_poly.pdbx_strand_id
1 'polypeptide(L)'
;MKIKSITGVVKSEEITVTKSIGSLILAVDGLALDGLTTEKISVYIERGNGSNVILANKVLLLDFILASTFGSEATQSDAIYETIAVCELAVDGGVFLAEKESIKIVLEDLNALKTYDLYGVEEPNLTNQLYHFEQKTVASEEFSKKVDVAGFDLAIMTVSATVSDISYKFNNGQIVKYLPFELQSLSRDIDPIQAINGTAVLQGVATRLSLPLVGVDSIEINKSQGAVINFVVRTVKNVE
;
A
#
# COMPACT_ATOMS: atom_id res chain seq x y z
N MET A 1 -11.79 -5.41 16.20
CA MET A 1 -12.56 -4.34 16.90
C MET A 1 -13.02 -3.28 15.90
N LYS A 2 -14.25 -2.75 15.96
CA LYS A 2 -14.63 -1.60 15.11
C LYS A 2 -13.98 -0.32 15.65
N ILE A 3 -13.27 0.40 14.79
CA ILE A 3 -12.60 1.66 15.13
C ILE A 3 -13.52 2.83 14.79
N LYS A 4 -13.99 2.92 13.53
CA LYS A 4 -14.79 4.05 13.05
C LYS A 4 -15.60 3.67 11.81
N SER A 5 -16.72 4.35 11.61
CA SER A 5 -17.44 4.42 10.34
C SER A 5 -17.37 5.85 9.82
N ILE A 6 -16.97 6.02 8.56
CA ILE A 6 -16.73 7.32 7.93
C ILE A 6 -17.60 7.42 6.69
N THR A 7 -18.50 8.39 6.64
CA THR A 7 -19.39 8.66 5.51
C THR A 7 -19.75 10.14 5.48
N GLY A 8 -20.19 10.66 4.33
CA GLY A 8 -20.64 12.06 4.19
C GLY A 8 -19.53 13.11 4.23
N VAL A 9 -18.25 12.70 4.21
CA VAL A 9 -17.08 13.59 4.30
C VAL A 9 -16.03 13.22 3.26
N VAL A 10 -15.23 14.22 2.83
CA VAL A 10 -14.06 14.01 1.94
C VAL A 10 -12.76 13.80 2.71
N LYS A 11 -12.78 14.01 4.03
CA LYS A 11 -11.64 13.84 4.93
C LYS A 11 -12.15 13.44 6.32
N SER A 12 -11.51 12.44 6.92
CA SER A 12 -11.81 12.04 8.28
C SER A 12 -11.19 13.02 9.29
N GLU A 13 -11.71 12.99 10.51
CA GLU A 13 -10.92 13.44 11.67
C GLU A 13 -9.66 12.57 11.84
N GLU A 14 -8.73 13.00 12.67
CA GLU A 14 -7.63 12.14 13.08
C GLU A 14 -8.14 11.09 14.07
N ILE A 15 -8.12 9.84 13.63
CA ILE A 15 -8.63 8.71 14.39
C ILE A 15 -7.50 8.17 15.26
N THR A 16 -7.74 8.09 16.56
CA THR A 16 -6.77 7.59 17.55
C THR A 16 -7.13 6.17 17.98
N VAL A 17 -6.16 5.26 17.86
CA VAL A 17 -6.27 3.85 18.30
C VAL A 17 -5.20 3.60 19.36
N THR A 18 -5.64 3.37 20.60
CA THR A 18 -4.75 3.13 21.75
C THR A 18 -4.48 1.65 22.01
N LYS A 19 -5.17 0.76 21.28
CA LYS A 19 -4.93 -0.67 21.35
C LYS A 19 -3.82 -1.07 20.38
N SER A 20 -3.04 -2.06 20.79
CA SER A 20 -2.09 -2.70 19.89
C SER A 20 -2.86 -3.51 18.83
N ILE A 21 -2.69 -3.14 17.57
CA ILE A 21 -3.26 -3.84 16.43
C ILE A 21 -2.13 -4.22 15.47
N GLY A 22 -2.20 -5.42 14.88
CA GLY A 22 -1.27 -5.87 13.85
C GLY A 22 -1.70 -5.43 12.45
N SER A 23 -3.01 -5.38 12.23
CA SER A 23 -3.60 -5.07 10.93
C SER A 23 -4.79 -4.11 11.04
N LEU A 24 -4.96 -3.31 9.99
CA LEU A 24 -6.12 -2.47 9.76
C LEU A 24 -7.01 -3.15 8.71
N ILE A 25 -8.25 -3.46 9.05
CA ILE A 25 -9.25 -3.87 8.07
C ILE A 25 -9.91 -2.60 7.51
N LEU A 26 -9.83 -2.45 6.20
CA LEU A 26 -10.52 -1.44 5.41
C LEU A 26 -11.72 -2.10 4.72
N ALA A 27 -12.93 -1.76 5.14
CA ALA A 27 -14.17 -2.22 4.51
C ALA A 27 -14.89 -1.03 3.85
N VAL A 28 -15.13 -1.10 2.54
CA VAL A 28 -15.69 0.00 1.75
C VAL A 28 -17.00 -0.42 1.11
N ASP A 29 -18.05 0.32 1.41
CA ASP A 29 -19.38 0.18 0.82
C ASP A 29 -19.50 1.08 -0.42
N GLY A 30 -19.82 0.47 -1.55
CA GLY A 30 -20.07 1.13 -2.82
C GLY A 30 -18.84 1.43 -3.67
N LEU A 31 -17.65 0.92 -3.33
CA LEU A 31 -16.47 0.98 -4.19
C LEU A 31 -15.75 -0.36 -4.22
N ALA A 32 -15.69 -0.98 -5.39
CA ALA A 32 -14.76 -2.05 -5.70
C ALA A 32 -13.31 -1.56 -5.66
N LEU A 33 -12.37 -2.51 -5.52
CA LEU A 33 -10.94 -2.22 -5.32
C LEU A 33 -10.38 -1.30 -6.41
N ASP A 34 -10.67 -1.57 -7.68
CA ASP A 34 -10.22 -0.77 -8.83
C ASP A 34 -10.93 0.59 -8.96
N GLY A 35 -12.01 0.79 -8.20
CA GLY A 35 -12.73 2.06 -8.06
C GLY A 35 -12.07 3.04 -7.07
N LEU A 36 -11.12 2.58 -6.24
CA LEU A 36 -10.34 3.43 -5.33
C LEU A 36 -9.29 4.22 -6.12
N THR A 37 -9.63 5.44 -6.52
CA THR A 37 -8.83 6.21 -7.48
C THR A 37 -8.19 7.45 -6.88
N THR A 38 -8.78 8.05 -5.85
CA THR A 38 -8.32 9.32 -5.27
C THR A 38 -8.08 9.23 -3.78
N GLU A 39 -8.76 8.32 -3.10
CA GLU A 39 -8.72 8.15 -1.65
C GLU A 39 -7.28 7.95 -1.18
N LYS A 40 -6.94 8.56 -0.06
CA LYS A 40 -5.62 8.48 0.55
C LYS A 40 -5.71 8.11 2.01
N ILE A 41 -4.65 7.47 2.50
CA ILE A 41 -4.45 7.11 3.90
C ILE A 41 -3.13 7.65 4.41
N SER A 42 -3.16 8.17 5.63
CA SER A 42 -1.98 8.40 6.45
C SER A 42 -2.10 7.56 7.72
N VAL A 43 -1.03 6.85 8.06
CA VAL A 43 -0.90 6.08 9.30
C VAL A 43 0.43 6.42 9.95
N TYR A 44 0.39 6.81 11.21
CA TYR A 44 1.59 7.06 11.99
C TYR A 44 1.39 6.66 13.45
N ILE A 45 2.48 6.41 14.15
CA ILE A 45 2.47 6.16 15.60
C ILE A 45 2.88 7.44 16.30
N GLU A 46 1.99 7.95 17.13
CA GLU A 46 2.28 9.02 18.07
C GLU A 46 3.05 8.43 19.26
N ARG A 47 4.35 8.77 19.34
CA ARG A 47 5.23 8.31 20.41
C ARG A 47 5.23 9.33 21.55
N GLY A 48 5.33 8.86 22.79
CA GLY A 48 5.29 9.72 23.98
C GLY A 48 6.46 10.72 24.05
N ASN A 49 7.56 10.41 23.36
CA ASN A 49 8.75 11.26 23.24
C ASN A 49 8.67 12.30 22.11
N GLY A 50 7.59 12.31 21.30
CA GLY A 50 7.40 13.19 20.15
C GLY A 50 8.07 12.73 18.85
N SER A 51 8.87 11.66 18.87
CA SER A 51 9.49 11.06 17.69
C SER A 51 8.50 10.14 16.97
N ASN A 52 7.50 10.73 16.32
CA ASN A 52 6.45 9.97 15.65
C ASN A 52 7.01 9.10 14.52
N VAL A 53 6.48 7.87 14.42
CA VAL A 53 6.87 6.91 13.39
C VAL A 53 5.84 6.96 12.26
N ILE A 54 6.24 7.43 11.08
CA ILE A 54 5.35 7.51 9.91
C ILE A 54 5.39 6.18 9.17
N LEU A 55 4.25 5.49 9.12
CA LEU A 55 4.09 4.25 8.35
C LEU A 55 3.64 4.56 6.93
N ALA A 56 2.62 5.40 6.78
CA ALA A 56 2.13 5.88 5.48
C ALA A 56 1.80 7.37 5.59
N ASN A 57 2.13 8.15 4.56
CA ASN A 57 1.79 9.57 4.50
C ASN A 57 1.10 9.88 3.16
N LYS A 58 -0.21 10.14 3.22
CA LYS A 58 -1.05 10.49 2.07
C LYS A 58 -0.97 9.51 0.89
N VAL A 59 -0.71 8.24 1.19
CA VAL A 59 -0.58 7.16 0.21
C VAL A 59 -1.95 6.88 -0.40
N LEU A 60 -2.04 6.67 -1.72
CA LEU A 60 -3.31 6.24 -2.34
C LEU A 60 -3.79 4.96 -1.67
N LEU A 61 -5.08 4.91 -1.32
CA LEU A 61 -5.66 3.82 -0.57
C LEU A 61 -5.57 2.50 -1.33
N LEU A 62 -5.76 2.54 -2.65
CA LEU A 62 -5.51 1.40 -3.54
C LEU A 62 -4.07 0.89 -3.40
N ASP A 63 -3.08 1.78 -3.48
CA ASP A 63 -1.67 1.39 -3.45
C ASP A 63 -1.26 0.87 -2.07
N PHE A 64 -1.82 1.44 -0.99
CA PHE A 64 -1.66 0.95 0.37
C PHE A 64 -2.24 -0.47 0.53
N ILE A 65 -3.47 -0.70 0.06
CA ILE A 65 -4.10 -2.03 0.09
C ILE A 65 -3.25 -3.04 -0.68
N LEU A 66 -2.92 -2.74 -1.94
CA LEU A 66 -2.13 -3.64 -2.78
C LEU A 66 -0.75 -3.93 -2.19
N ALA A 67 -0.10 -2.94 -1.58
CA ALA A 67 1.20 -3.13 -0.94
C ALA A 67 1.07 -3.97 0.34
N SER A 68 0.04 -3.75 1.15
CA SER A 68 -0.15 -4.45 2.42
C SER A 68 -0.62 -5.90 2.27
N THR A 69 -1.28 -6.26 1.16
CA THR A 69 -1.84 -7.61 0.97
C THR A 69 -1.03 -8.49 0.02
N PHE A 70 0.01 -7.94 -0.62
CA PHE A 70 0.76 -8.65 -1.66
C PHE A 70 1.46 -9.91 -1.13
N GLY A 71 1.10 -11.06 -1.69
CA GLY A 71 1.70 -12.36 -1.38
C GLY A 71 1.20 -13.02 -0.09
N SER A 72 0.16 -12.46 0.54
CA SER A 72 -0.37 -12.93 1.83
C SER A 72 -1.90 -13.13 1.76
N GLU A 73 -2.66 -12.05 1.70
CA GLU A 73 -4.12 -12.06 1.75
C GLU A 73 -4.74 -11.59 0.42
N ALA A 74 -5.79 -12.27 -0.01
CA ALA A 74 -6.65 -11.72 -1.06
C ALA A 74 -7.57 -10.64 -0.48
N THR A 75 -7.76 -9.54 -1.21
CA THR A 75 -8.88 -8.63 -0.94
C THR A 75 -10.22 -9.32 -1.22
N GLN A 76 -11.25 -8.99 -0.46
CA GLN A 76 -12.53 -9.69 -0.46
C GLN A 76 -13.69 -8.71 -0.69
N SER A 77 -14.88 -9.25 -0.88
CA SER A 77 -16.13 -8.51 -0.96
C SER A 77 -17.26 -9.36 -0.37
N ASP A 78 -18.32 -8.71 0.10
CA ASP A 78 -19.53 -9.36 0.55
C ASP A 78 -20.78 -8.61 0.07
N ALA A 79 -21.94 -8.91 0.66
CA ALA A 79 -23.21 -8.27 0.27
C ALA A 79 -23.32 -6.78 0.67
N ILE A 80 -22.44 -6.30 1.54
CA ILE A 80 -22.42 -4.94 2.08
C ILE A 80 -21.22 -4.18 1.54
N TYR A 81 -20.03 -4.77 1.60
CA TYR A 81 -18.78 -4.13 1.23
C TYR A 81 -18.27 -4.65 -0.11
N GLU A 82 -18.08 -3.75 -1.05
CA GLU A 82 -17.49 -4.05 -2.36
C GLU A 82 -15.97 -4.24 -2.27
N THR A 83 -15.33 -3.73 -1.21
CA THR A 83 -13.90 -3.96 -0.90
C THR A 83 -13.72 -4.23 0.59
N ILE A 84 -13.07 -5.33 0.92
CA ILE A 84 -12.60 -5.67 2.28
C ILE A 84 -11.13 -6.06 2.16
N ALA A 85 -10.24 -5.29 2.78
CA ALA A 85 -8.81 -5.55 2.78
C ALA A 85 -8.30 -5.63 4.21
N VAL A 86 -7.52 -6.67 4.53
CA VAL A 86 -6.78 -6.78 5.79
C VAL A 86 -5.37 -6.27 5.52
N CYS A 87 -5.07 -5.04 5.91
CA CYS A 87 -3.79 -4.41 5.64
C CYS A 87 -2.87 -4.53 6.86
N GLU A 88 -1.79 -5.30 6.73
CA GLU A 88 -0.77 -5.40 7.78
C GLU A 88 -0.09 -4.05 8.04
N LEU A 89 0.07 -3.73 9.33
CA LEU A 89 0.84 -2.59 9.83
C LEU A 89 2.16 -3.03 10.46
N ALA A 90 2.20 -4.27 10.96
CA ALA A 90 3.30 -4.82 11.74
C ALA A 90 3.51 -6.32 11.46
N VAL A 91 4.74 -6.79 11.61
CA VAL A 91 5.14 -8.18 11.33
C VAL A 91 5.09 -9.04 12.58
N ASP A 92 4.39 -10.18 12.51
CA ASP A 92 4.30 -11.21 13.56
C ASP A 92 3.69 -10.72 14.90
N GLY A 93 2.88 -9.67 14.88
CA GLY A 93 2.19 -9.19 16.07
C GLY A 93 1.60 -7.80 15.92
N GLY A 94 1.07 -7.30 17.03
CA GLY A 94 0.52 -5.96 17.13
C GLY A 94 1.61 -4.92 17.33
N VAL A 95 1.38 -3.71 16.81
CA VAL A 95 2.28 -2.58 17.03
C VAL A 95 2.54 -2.40 18.53
N PHE A 96 3.80 -2.44 18.95
CA PHE A 96 4.16 -2.11 20.32
C PHE A 96 3.86 -0.63 20.61
N LEU A 97 3.07 -0.38 21.65
CA LEU A 97 2.68 0.95 22.12
C LEU A 97 2.98 1.06 23.61
N ALA A 98 3.78 2.04 24.00
CA ALA A 98 3.98 2.37 25.42
C ALA A 98 2.77 3.15 25.98
N GLU A 99 2.81 3.46 27.28
CA GLU A 99 1.76 4.25 27.91
C GLU A 99 1.60 5.62 27.21
N LYS A 100 0.36 5.98 26.86
CA LYS A 100 -0.02 7.22 26.14
C LYS A 100 0.42 7.30 24.68
N GLU A 101 0.96 6.22 24.11
CA GLU A 101 1.20 6.13 22.67
C GLU A 101 -0.06 5.67 21.94
N SER A 102 -0.15 6.00 20.66
CA SER A 102 -1.31 5.61 19.87
C SER A 102 -0.99 5.53 18.38
N ILE A 103 -1.76 4.71 17.68
CA ILE A 103 -1.78 4.70 16.21
C ILE A 103 -2.78 5.76 15.77
N LYS A 104 -2.35 6.63 14.85
CA LYS A 104 -3.13 7.71 14.27
C LYS A 104 -3.42 7.41 12.81
N ILE A 105 -4.67 7.53 12.43
CA ILE A 105 -5.15 7.24 11.08
C ILE A 105 -5.93 8.45 10.56
N VAL A 106 -5.61 8.86 9.33
CA VAL A 106 -6.37 9.90 8.61
C VAL A 106 -6.66 9.39 7.21
N LEU A 107 -7.93 9.50 6.80
CA LEU A 107 -8.34 9.29 5.42
C LEU A 107 -8.64 10.64 4.76
N GLU A 108 -8.15 10.83 3.54
CA GLU A 108 -8.30 12.07 2.76
C GLU A 108 -8.78 11.75 1.34
N ASP A 109 -9.29 12.77 0.65
CA ASP A 109 -9.81 12.68 -0.73
C ASP A 109 -10.87 11.57 -0.91
N LEU A 110 -11.70 11.39 0.13
CA LEU A 110 -12.77 10.39 0.18
C LEU A 110 -13.95 10.75 -0.72
N ASN A 111 -14.60 9.73 -1.26
CA ASN A 111 -15.91 9.90 -1.87
C ASN A 111 -16.97 10.01 -0.76
N ALA A 112 -17.53 11.20 -0.56
CA ALA A 112 -18.49 11.48 0.50
C ALA A 112 -19.81 10.65 0.39
N LEU A 113 -20.10 10.05 -0.76
CA LEU A 113 -21.26 9.18 -0.97
C LEU A 113 -21.01 7.71 -0.58
N LYS A 114 -19.80 7.39 -0.15
CA LYS A 114 -19.36 6.03 0.19
C LYS A 114 -19.09 5.93 1.68
N THR A 115 -19.10 4.70 2.19
CA THR A 115 -18.83 4.43 3.60
C THR A 115 -17.52 3.66 3.73
N TYR A 116 -16.64 4.15 4.57
CA TYR A 116 -15.34 3.55 4.89
C TYR A 116 -15.37 3.13 6.36
N ASP A 117 -15.47 1.82 6.58
CA ASP A 117 -15.44 1.22 7.91
C ASP A 117 -14.03 0.72 8.23
N LEU A 118 -13.52 1.17 9.38
CA LEU A 118 -12.20 0.79 9.90
C LEU A 118 -12.35 -0.19 11.05
N TYR A 119 -11.60 -1.29 10.99
CA TYR A 119 -11.48 -2.23 12.10
C TYR A 119 -10.01 -2.50 12.42
N GLY A 120 -9.69 -2.67 13.69
CA GLY A 120 -8.36 -3.10 14.13
C GLY A 120 -8.36 -4.60 14.47
N VAL A 121 -7.31 -5.31 14.08
CA VAL A 121 -7.06 -6.69 14.50
C VAL A 121 -6.07 -6.67 15.65
N GLU A 122 -6.53 -7.01 16.84
CA GLU A 122 -5.67 -7.13 18.03
C GLU A 122 -4.90 -8.44 17.95
N GLU A 123 -3.61 -8.40 18.28
CA GLU A 123 -2.70 -9.54 18.26
C GLU A 123 -2.20 -9.85 19.67
N PRO A 124 -1.92 -11.12 20.00
CA PRO A 124 -1.48 -11.52 21.34
C PRO A 124 0.00 -11.15 21.61
N ASN A 125 0.80 -11.02 20.56
CA ASN A 125 2.20 -10.64 20.64
C ASN A 125 2.38 -9.18 20.19
N LEU A 126 3.42 -8.53 20.69
CA LEU A 126 3.79 -7.16 20.31
C LEU A 126 5.09 -7.18 19.51
N THR A 127 5.22 -6.24 18.57
CA THR A 127 6.39 -6.13 17.69
C THR A 127 6.78 -4.67 17.44
N ASN A 128 8.06 -4.46 17.16
CA ASN A 128 8.64 -3.20 16.69
C ASN A 128 8.96 -3.26 15.19
N GLN A 129 8.71 -4.38 14.52
CA GLN A 129 8.89 -4.53 13.07
C GLN A 129 7.64 -4.04 12.36
N LEU A 130 7.73 -2.87 11.74
CA LEU A 130 6.58 -2.18 11.15
C LEU A 130 6.74 -2.03 9.64
N TYR A 131 5.62 -2.11 8.94
CA TYR A 131 5.57 -1.80 7.52
C TYR A 131 5.60 -0.28 7.29
N HIS A 132 6.47 0.14 6.38
CA HIS A 132 6.59 1.52 5.92
C HIS A 132 6.30 1.61 4.42
N PHE A 133 5.55 2.63 4.05
CA PHE A 133 5.05 2.89 2.71
C PHE A 133 5.51 4.30 2.29
N GLU A 134 6.40 4.36 1.30
CA GLU A 134 6.96 5.63 0.80
C GLU A 134 6.51 5.88 -0.64
N GLN A 135 6.03 7.09 -0.92
CA GLN A 135 5.71 7.50 -2.27
C GLN A 135 6.94 7.96 -3.03
N LYS A 136 7.06 7.50 -4.27
CA LYS A 136 8.05 7.96 -5.24
C LYS A 136 7.34 8.32 -6.55
N THR A 137 7.93 9.23 -7.33
CA THR A 137 7.32 9.72 -8.57
C THR A 137 8.35 9.97 -9.67
N VAL A 138 7.99 9.59 -10.90
CA VAL A 138 8.62 10.05 -12.14
C VAL A 138 7.71 11.10 -12.77
N ALA A 139 8.23 12.31 -12.92
CA ALA A 139 7.49 13.47 -13.40
C ALA A 139 7.18 13.36 -14.89
N SER A 140 6.23 14.19 -15.36
CA SER A 140 5.67 14.11 -16.71
C SER A 140 6.71 14.31 -17.83
N GLU A 141 7.69 15.15 -17.56
CA GLU A 141 8.74 15.63 -18.45
C GLU A 141 9.96 14.69 -18.50
N GLU A 142 10.10 13.80 -17.52
CA GLU A 142 11.20 12.84 -17.42
C GLU A 142 10.99 11.69 -18.42
N PHE A 143 11.99 11.42 -19.25
CA PHE A 143 12.00 10.30 -20.20
C PHE A 143 12.60 9.02 -19.61
N SER A 144 13.61 9.20 -18.77
CA SER A 144 14.20 8.17 -17.94
C SER A 144 14.43 8.72 -16.55
N LYS A 145 14.11 7.92 -15.55
CA LYS A 145 14.49 8.22 -14.17
C LYS A 145 14.88 6.96 -13.44
N LYS A 146 16.03 7.05 -12.77
CA LYS A 146 16.47 6.10 -11.79
C LYS A 146 15.86 6.43 -10.43
N VAL A 147 15.22 5.44 -9.83
CA VAL A 147 14.61 5.49 -8.52
C VAL A 147 15.36 4.53 -7.61
N ASP A 148 15.88 5.04 -6.50
CA ASP A 148 16.51 4.21 -5.47
C ASP A 148 15.45 3.44 -4.70
N VAL A 149 15.63 2.12 -4.65
CA VAL A 149 14.74 1.19 -3.97
C VAL A 149 15.49 0.19 -3.09
N ALA A 150 16.76 0.46 -2.79
CA ALA A 150 17.54 -0.40 -1.91
C ALA A 150 16.87 -0.52 -0.52
N GLY A 151 16.68 -1.76 -0.05
CA GLY A 151 16.04 -2.05 1.23
C GLY A 151 14.51 -2.09 1.21
N PHE A 152 13.88 -1.80 0.07
CA PHE A 152 12.45 -2.05 -0.14
C PHE A 152 12.24 -3.46 -0.71
N ASP A 153 11.10 -4.07 -0.39
CA ASP A 153 10.77 -5.43 -0.83
C ASP A 153 9.74 -5.46 -1.97
N LEU A 154 8.98 -4.38 -2.13
CA LEU A 154 7.89 -4.26 -3.09
C LEU A 154 7.72 -2.80 -3.55
N ALA A 155 7.31 -2.61 -4.80
CA ALA A 155 6.69 -1.38 -5.28
C ALA A 155 5.34 -1.66 -5.94
N ILE A 156 4.36 -0.79 -5.70
CA ILE A 156 3.11 -0.74 -6.45
C ILE A 156 3.19 0.45 -7.39
N MET A 157 3.27 0.20 -8.69
CA MET A 157 3.49 1.19 -9.75
C MET A 157 2.21 1.47 -10.55
N THR A 158 1.96 2.73 -10.92
CA THR A 158 0.96 3.08 -11.94
C THR A 158 1.32 2.50 -13.32
N VAL A 159 0.44 1.71 -13.91
CA VAL A 159 0.58 1.25 -15.30
C VAL A 159 0.30 2.39 -16.25
N SER A 160 1.21 2.59 -17.21
CA SER A 160 1.02 3.53 -18.32
C SER A 160 1.54 2.91 -19.61
N ALA A 161 0.78 3.06 -20.70
CA ALA A 161 1.20 2.66 -22.04
C ALA A 161 2.43 3.44 -22.55
N THR A 162 2.78 4.55 -21.89
CA THR A 162 3.98 5.33 -22.23
C THR A 162 5.27 4.70 -21.74
N VAL A 163 5.21 3.75 -20.80
CA VAL A 163 6.40 3.07 -20.25
C VAL A 163 6.85 2.00 -21.24
N SER A 164 8.05 2.17 -21.81
CA SER A 164 8.61 1.22 -22.76
C SER A 164 9.21 0.01 -22.07
N ASP A 165 9.95 0.26 -20.98
CA ASP A 165 10.65 -0.78 -20.23
C ASP A 165 11.05 -0.27 -18.84
N ILE A 166 11.38 -1.24 -17.99
CA ILE A 166 11.83 -1.01 -16.61
C ILE A 166 13.12 -1.81 -16.42
N SER A 167 14.19 -1.13 -16.04
CA SER A 167 15.49 -1.76 -15.81
C SER A 167 15.75 -1.91 -14.30
N TYR A 168 16.03 -3.12 -13.85
CA TYR A 168 16.41 -3.41 -12.48
C TYR A 168 17.91 -3.50 -12.39
N LYS A 169 18.51 -2.72 -11.48
CA LYS A 169 19.88 -2.94 -11.04
C LYS A 169 19.84 -3.74 -9.74
N PHE A 170 20.40 -4.94 -9.76
CA PHE A 170 20.49 -5.82 -8.61
C PHE A 170 21.75 -5.53 -7.78
N ASN A 171 21.73 -5.95 -6.51
CA ASN A 171 22.83 -5.79 -5.56
C ASN A 171 24.13 -6.51 -5.96
N ASN A 172 24.05 -7.49 -6.87
CA ASN A 172 25.19 -8.17 -7.48
C ASN A 172 25.80 -7.38 -8.66
N GLY A 173 25.29 -6.18 -8.95
CA GLY A 173 25.73 -5.30 -10.03
C GLY A 173 25.11 -5.60 -11.40
N GLN A 174 24.33 -6.68 -11.55
CA GLN A 174 23.66 -6.99 -12.81
C GLN A 174 22.51 -6.02 -13.08
N ILE A 175 22.33 -5.71 -14.36
CA ILE A 175 21.20 -4.92 -14.84
C ILE A 175 20.38 -5.79 -15.77
N VAL A 176 19.09 -5.94 -15.48
CA VAL A 176 18.14 -6.67 -16.33
C VAL A 176 17.03 -5.72 -16.72
N LYS A 177 16.75 -5.65 -18.01
CA LYS A 177 15.65 -4.85 -18.57
C LYS A 177 14.45 -5.75 -18.80
N TYR A 178 13.28 -5.30 -18.35
CA TYR A 178 12.02 -5.99 -18.51
C TYR A 178 11.01 -5.12 -19.24
N LEU A 179 10.14 -5.75 -20.02
CA LEU A 179 8.89 -5.17 -20.46
C LEU A 179 7.89 -5.14 -19.29
N PRO A 180 6.98 -4.16 -19.23
CA PRO A 180 5.92 -4.14 -18.21
C PRO A 180 5.10 -5.43 -18.15
N PHE A 181 4.87 -6.09 -19.29
CA PHE A 181 4.18 -7.37 -19.39
C PHE A 181 4.92 -8.51 -18.67
N GLU A 182 6.25 -8.55 -18.76
CA GLU A 182 7.06 -9.59 -18.10
C GLU A 182 6.97 -9.43 -16.58
N LEU A 183 7.14 -8.21 -16.08
CA LEU A 183 7.01 -7.91 -14.65
C LEU A 183 5.60 -8.17 -14.15
N GLN A 184 4.57 -7.87 -14.94
CA GLN A 184 3.19 -8.17 -14.57
C GLN A 184 2.96 -9.67 -14.46
N SER A 185 3.54 -10.46 -15.37
CA SER A 185 3.43 -11.91 -15.34
C SER A 185 4.15 -12.50 -14.12
N LEU A 186 5.36 -12.01 -13.80
CA LEU A 186 6.11 -12.42 -12.61
C LEU A 186 5.38 -12.06 -11.32
N SER A 187 4.79 -10.86 -11.24
CA SER A 187 3.99 -10.45 -10.09
C SER A 187 2.80 -11.36 -9.86
N ARG A 188 2.11 -11.78 -10.92
CA ARG A 188 0.94 -12.66 -10.85
C ARG A 188 1.29 -14.10 -10.51
N ASP A 189 2.52 -14.53 -10.80
CA ASP A 189 3.02 -15.84 -10.38
C ASP A 189 3.23 -15.87 -8.86
N ILE A 190 3.75 -14.78 -8.29
CA ILE A 190 3.96 -14.63 -6.85
C ILE A 190 2.62 -14.48 -6.10
N ASP A 191 1.73 -13.63 -6.61
CA ASP A 191 0.43 -13.35 -6.02
C ASP A 191 -0.69 -13.52 -7.06
N PRO A 192 -1.18 -14.75 -7.26
CA PRO A 192 -2.13 -15.07 -8.32
C PRO A 192 -3.58 -14.66 -8.00
N ILE A 193 -3.91 -14.33 -6.75
CA ILE A 193 -5.27 -14.02 -6.30
C ILE A 193 -5.24 -12.69 -5.54
N GLN A 194 -5.35 -11.60 -6.27
CA GLN A 194 -5.33 -10.26 -5.69
C GLN A 194 -6.69 -9.87 -5.07
N ALA A 195 -7.79 -10.29 -5.68
CA ALA A 195 -9.13 -10.02 -5.16
C ALA A 195 -10.14 -11.14 -5.45
N ILE A 196 -11.08 -11.32 -4.54
CA ILE A 196 -12.28 -12.15 -4.70
C ILE A 196 -13.49 -11.21 -4.70
N ASN A 197 -14.02 -10.94 -5.89
CA ASN A 197 -15.17 -10.07 -6.09
C ASN A 197 -16.43 -10.91 -6.33
N GLY A 198 -17.13 -11.26 -5.24
CA GLY A 198 -18.24 -12.22 -5.27
C GLY A 198 -17.81 -13.58 -5.83
N THR A 199 -18.23 -13.89 -7.06
CA THR A 199 -17.88 -15.14 -7.74
C THR A 199 -16.67 -15.04 -8.67
N ALA A 200 -16.10 -13.84 -8.85
CA ALA A 200 -14.96 -13.60 -9.71
C ALA A 200 -13.66 -13.56 -8.92
N VAL A 201 -12.60 -14.15 -9.48
CA VAL A 201 -11.22 -14.01 -8.99
C VAL A 201 -10.48 -13.05 -9.90
N LEU A 202 -9.89 -12.01 -9.32
CA LEU A 202 -9.04 -11.05 -10.01
C LEU A 202 -7.58 -11.36 -9.71
N GLN A 203 -6.78 -11.50 -10.76
CA GLN A 203 -5.34 -11.74 -10.69
C GLN A 203 -4.53 -10.43 -10.77
N GLY A 204 -5.17 -9.27 -10.67
CA GLY A 204 -4.51 -8.00 -10.89
C GLY A 204 -5.46 -6.84 -11.10
N VAL A 205 -5.05 -5.64 -10.67
CA VAL A 205 -5.68 -4.38 -11.03
C VAL A 205 -5.02 -3.81 -12.28
N ALA A 206 -5.79 -3.55 -13.35
CA ALA A 206 -5.23 -3.17 -14.66
C ALA A 206 -4.39 -1.87 -14.63
N THR A 207 -4.68 -0.97 -13.70
CA THR A 207 -4.00 0.32 -13.56
C THR A 207 -2.75 0.24 -12.67
N ARG A 208 -2.42 -0.95 -12.14
CA ARG A 208 -1.29 -1.16 -11.23
C ARG A 208 -0.43 -2.36 -11.62
N LEU A 209 0.85 -2.21 -11.31
CA LEU A 209 1.88 -3.23 -11.48
C LEU A 209 2.63 -3.38 -10.17
N SER A 210 2.58 -4.56 -9.57
CA SER A 210 3.41 -4.88 -8.41
C SER A 210 4.79 -5.32 -8.89
N LEU A 211 5.82 -4.82 -8.22
CA LEU A 211 7.22 -4.95 -8.59
C LEU A 211 7.97 -5.54 -7.40
N PRO A 212 8.32 -6.83 -7.40
CA PRO A 212 9.15 -7.41 -6.35
C PRO A 212 10.55 -6.80 -6.37
N LEU A 213 11.03 -6.30 -5.22
CA LEU A 213 12.28 -5.54 -5.12
C LEU A 213 13.38 -6.23 -4.30
N VAL A 214 13.15 -7.47 -3.86
CA VAL A 214 14.15 -8.23 -3.10
C VAL A 214 15.46 -8.32 -3.88
N GLY A 215 16.53 -7.75 -3.32
CA GLY A 215 17.86 -7.70 -3.95
C GLY A 215 18.01 -6.67 -5.07
N VAL A 216 17.05 -5.77 -5.24
CA VAL A 216 17.09 -4.67 -6.22
C VAL A 216 17.56 -3.39 -5.55
N ASP A 217 18.63 -2.78 -6.06
CA ASP A 217 19.16 -1.51 -5.56
C ASP A 217 18.39 -0.33 -6.17
N SER A 218 18.04 -0.41 -7.45
CA SER A 218 17.35 0.69 -8.14
C SER A 218 16.56 0.19 -9.33
N ILE A 219 15.46 0.89 -9.61
CA ILE A 219 14.68 0.74 -10.84
C ILE A 219 14.89 1.97 -11.73
N GLU A 220 15.07 1.76 -13.02
CA GLU A 220 15.08 2.83 -14.03
C GLU A 220 13.87 2.66 -14.94
N ILE A 221 13.06 3.72 -15.03
CA ILE A 221 11.79 3.70 -15.77
C ILE A 221 11.95 4.54 -17.01
N ASN A 222 11.81 3.90 -18.16
CA ASN A 222 11.89 4.54 -19.46
C ASN A 222 10.46 4.77 -20.00
N LYS A 223 10.13 6.02 -20.32
CA LYS A 223 8.80 6.41 -20.81
C LYS A 223 8.81 7.54 -21.83
N SER A 224 7.74 7.66 -22.61
CA SER A 224 7.44 8.90 -23.32
C SER A 224 6.94 10.00 -22.36
N GLN A 225 7.07 11.25 -22.78
CA GLN A 225 6.55 12.40 -22.03
C GLN A 225 5.03 12.35 -21.86
N GLY A 226 4.55 13.08 -20.84
CA GLY A 226 3.13 13.37 -20.61
C GLY A 226 2.49 12.57 -19.47
N ALA A 227 3.01 11.39 -19.15
CA ALA A 227 2.52 10.60 -18.02
C ALA A 227 3.37 10.84 -16.76
N VAL A 228 2.72 11.09 -15.63
CA VAL A 228 3.33 10.97 -14.29
C VAL A 228 3.21 9.52 -13.86
N ILE A 229 4.32 8.91 -13.44
CA ILE A 229 4.32 7.54 -12.92
C ILE A 229 4.57 7.62 -11.42
N ASN A 230 3.61 7.14 -10.64
CA ASN A 230 3.73 7.06 -9.19
C ASN A 230 4.02 5.63 -8.76
N PHE A 231 4.72 5.51 -7.63
CA PHE A 231 4.93 4.24 -6.95
C PHE A 231 4.78 4.44 -5.45
N VAL A 232 4.29 3.40 -4.80
CA VAL A 232 4.45 3.21 -3.36
C VAL A 232 5.44 2.08 -3.17
N VAL A 233 6.56 2.34 -2.50
CA VAL A 233 7.50 1.29 -2.09
C VAL A 233 7.21 0.85 -0.66
N ARG A 234 7.36 -0.44 -0.38
CA ARG A 234 7.14 -1.06 0.93
C ARG A 234 8.45 -1.59 1.48
N THR A 235 8.64 -1.46 2.79
CA THR A 235 9.74 -2.07 3.53
C THR A 235 9.30 -2.35 4.96
N VAL A 236 10.01 -3.25 5.64
CA VAL A 236 9.87 -3.49 7.07
C VAL A 236 11.04 -2.83 7.79
N LYS A 237 10.74 -2.05 8.83
CA LYS A 237 11.77 -1.45 9.69
C LYS A 237 11.52 -1.83 11.14
N ASN A 238 12.59 -2.12 11.85
CA ASN A 238 12.56 -2.17 13.30
C ASN A 238 12.62 -0.74 13.85
N VAL A 239 11.60 -0.32 14.58
CA VAL A 239 11.53 1.01 15.20
C VAL A 239 11.57 0.90 16.72
N GLU A 240 12.55 1.57 17.32
CA GLU A 240 12.73 1.65 18.77
C GLU A 240 11.95 2.82 19.39
#